data_AF-A0A2V7U2I3-F1
#
_entry.id   AF-A0A2V7U2I3-F1
#
_cell.length_a   1.000
_cell.length_b   1.000
_cell.length_c   1.000
_cell.angle_alpha   90.00
_cell.angle_beta   90.00
_cell.angle_gamma   90.00
#
_symmetry.space_group_name_H-M   'P 1'
#
loop_
_entity.id
_entity.type
_entity.pdbx_description
1 polymer ?
#
loop_
_entity_poly.entity_id
_entity_poly.type
_entity_poly.pdbx_seq_one_letter_code
_entity_poly.pdbx_strand_id
1 'polypeptide(L)'
;MDNRQGLVSAASVRTADLEPYVALRYIAKLFKVLAALIMIMLFGEVVLGLVIDGRQSITTLLGEATRLLVLAGMLWAAGDITVLMVDAGHDLRVVRILLGRINAHVHRREEPEPEKVAPRRAAP
;
A
#
# COMPACT_ATOMS: atom_id res chain seq x y z
N MET A 1 -27.01 31.98 -19.84
CA MET A 1 -27.00 31.24 -18.56
C MET A 1 -26.78 29.77 -18.90
N ASP A 2 -25.53 29.36 -19.08
CA ASP A 2 -25.19 28.05 -19.63
C ASP A 2 -24.93 27.04 -18.51
N ASN A 3 -26.03 26.42 -18.05
CA ASN A 3 -26.06 25.40 -17.02
C ASN A 3 -25.70 23.98 -17.55
N ARG A 4 -24.66 23.86 -18.39
CA ARG A 4 -24.19 22.56 -18.93
C ARG A 4 -22.79 22.15 -18.47
N GLN A 5 -22.08 23.00 -17.73
CA GLN A 5 -20.75 22.66 -17.19
C GLN A 5 -20.82 21.93 -15.83
N GLY A 6 -21.96 21.96 -15.13
CA GLY A 6 -22.11 21.35 -13.80
C GLY A 6 -22.40 19.84 -13.76
N LEU A 7 -22.79 19.22 -14.87
CA LEU A 7 -23.21 17.81 -14.89
C LEU A 7 -22.10 16.83 -15.33
N VAL A 8 -21.09 17.29 -16.06
CA VAL A 8 -19.99 16.43 -16.53
C VAL A 8 -18.86 16.32 -15.49
N SER A 9 -18.82 17.22 -14.49
CA SER A 9 -17.81 17.16 -13.42
C SER A 9 -18.21 16.32 -12.20
N ALA A 10 -19.49 15.95 -12.05
CA ALA A 10 -19.98 15.26 -10.86
C ALA A 10 -20.07 13.72 -11.01
N ALA A 11 -19.84 13.18 -12.21
CA ALA A 11 -20.12 11.78 -12.54
C ALA A 11 -18.89 10.88 -12.80
N SER A 12 -17.65 11.34 -12.56
CA SER A 12 -16.44 10.48 -12.69
C SER A 12 -15.55 10.42 -11.44
N VAL A 13 -16.10 10.67 -10.25
CA VAL A 13 -15.37 10.54 -8.98
C VAL A 13 -15.90 9.35 -8.19
N ARG A 14 -15.69 8.13 -8.69
CA ARG A 14 -16.16 6.92 -7.97
C ARG A 14 -15.45 5.66 -8.43
N THR A 15 -14.20 5.54 -7.95
CA THR A 15 -13.42 4.29 -7.72
C THR A 15 -11.99 4.64 -7.25
N ALA A 16 -11.53 5.88 -7.50
CA ALA A 16 -10.17 6.36 -7.26
C ALA A 16 -9.95 7.14 -5.94
N ASP A 17 -11.02 7.57 -5.24
CA ASP A 17 -10.94 8.33 -3.97
C ASP A 17 -10.86 7.45 -2.72
N LEU A 18 -10.90 6.13 -2.86
CA LEU A 18 -10.40 5.24 -1.83
C LEU A 18 -8.89 5.22 -1.95
N GLU A 19 -8.15 5.79 -1.00
CA GLU A 19 -6.78 5.36 -0.76
C GLU A 19 -6.84 3.91 -0.25
N PRO A 20 -6.69 2.87 -1.11
CA PRO A 20 -6.97 1.48 -0.73
C PRO A 20 -5.93 0.95 0.26
N TYR A 21 -4.85 1.70 0.44
CA TYR A 21 -3.70 1.36 1.25
C TYR A 21 -3.79 1.90 2.69
N VAL A 22 -4.75 2.78 3.00
CA VAL A 22 -4.89 3.35 4.35
C VAL A 22 -5.27 2.27 5.36
N ALA A 23 -6.25 1.41 5.02
CA ALA A 23 -6.63 0.27 5.86
C ALA A 23 -5.45 -0.70 6.07
N LEU A 24 -4.71 -0.99 5.00
CA LEU A 24 -3.56 -1.88 5.05
C LEU A 24 -2.43 -1.31 5.92
N ARG A 25 -2.22 0.01 5.87
CA ARG A 25 -1.27 0.72 6.74
C ARG A 25 -1.68 0.69 8.21
N TYR A 26 -2.98 0.74 8.50
CA TYR A 26 -3.48 0.55 9.87
C TYR A 26 -3.26 -0.89 10.35
N ILE A 27 -3.55 -1.89 9.50
CA ILE A 27 -3.28 -3.30 9.82
C ILE A 27 -1.79 -3.52 10.14
N ALA A 28 -0.88 -2.93 9.36
CA ALA A 28 0.55 -3.00 9.64
C ALA A 28 0.92 -2.42 11.01
N LYS A 29 0.33 -1.27 11.39
CA LYS A 29 0.52 -0.67 12.72
C LYS A 29 -0.03 -1.58 13.82
N LEU A 30 -1.20 -2.18 13.61
CA LEU A 30 -1.81 -3.10 14.58
C LEU A 30 -0.92 -4.32 14.82
N PHE A 31 -0.31 -4.91 13.78
CA PHE A 31 0.65 -6.00 13.96
C PHE A 31 1.88 -5.57 14.76
N LYS A 32 2.42 -4.38 14.52
CA LYS A 32 3.53 -3.85 15.33
C LYS A 32 3.14 -3.61 16.79
N VAL A 33 1.95 -3.06 17.03
CA VAL A 33 1.42 -2.86 18.38
C VAL A 33 1.24 -4.21 19.09
N LEU A 34 0.63 -5.18 18.44
CA LEU A 34 0.42 -6.51 19.03
C LEU A 34 1.76 -7.23 19.27
N ALA A 35 2.74 -7.07 18.38
CA ALA A 35 4.10 -7.61 18.59
C ALA A 35 4.76 -6.99 19.82
N ALA A 36 4.63 -5.67 19.99
CA ALA A 36 5.11 -4.97 21.18
C ALA A 36 4.39 -5.41 22.45
N LEU A 37 3.07 -5.62 22.40
CA LEU A 37 2.30 -6.15 23.53
C LEU A 37 2.77 -7.56 23.93
N ILE A 38 3.03 -8.43 22.96
CA ILE A 38 3.58 -9.77 23.21
C ILE A 38 4.95 -9.66 23.88
N MET A 39 5.83 -8.75 23.43
CA MET A 39 7.13 -8.53 24.06
C MET A 39 7.00 -8.03 25.51
N ILE A 40 6.02 -7.17 25.79
CA ILE A 40 5.73 -6.71 27.16
C ILE A 40 5.21 -7.86 28.01
N MET A 41 4.28 -8.69 27.48
CA MET A 41 3.79 -9.87 28.17
C MET A 41 4.92 -10.86 28.46
N LEU A 42 5.78 -11.13 27.47
CA LEU A 42 6.95 -11.99 27.63
C LEU A 42 7.85 -11.50 28.77
N PHE A 43 8.14 -10.20 28.83
CA PHE A 43 8.92 -9.64 29.93
C PHE A 43 8.23 -9.84 31.28
N GLY A 44 6.92 -9.63 31.34
CA GLY A 44 6.11 -9.90 32.52
C GLY A 44 6.20 -11.36 32.97
N GLU A 45 6.05 -12.30 32.05
CA GLU A 45 6.10 -13.74 32.32
C GLU A 45 7.48 -14.17 32.84
N VAL A 46 8.56 -13.66 32.25
CA VAL A 46 9.92 -13.90 32.73
C VAL A 46 10.11 -13.37 34.15
N VAL A 47 9.67 -12.14 34.45
CA VAL A 47 9.79 -11.57 35.80
C VAL A 47 8.95 -12.37 36.80
N LEU A 48 7.69 -12.66 36.49
CA LEU A 48 6.78 -13.37 37.39
C LEU A 48 7.26 -14.81 37.65
N GLY A 49 7.66 -15.53 36.60
CA GLY A 49 8.15 -16.89 36.71
C GLY A 49 9.44 -17.00 37.52
N LEU A 50 10.31 -16.00 37.46
CA LEU A 50 11.51 -15.94 38.30
C LEU A 50 11.20 -15.55 39.75
N VAL A 51 10.23 -14.66 39.99
CA VAL A 51 9.84 -14.22 41.34
C VAL A 51 9.11 -15.32 42.12
N ILE A 52 8.22 -16.07 41.46
CA ILE A 52 7.36 -17.07 42.11
C ILE A 52 8.08 -18.43 42.22
N ASP A 53 8.60 -18.94 41.10
CA ASP A 53 9.11 -20.32 40.99
C ASP A 53 10.64 -20.41 40.91
N GLY A 54 11.32 -19.28 40.74
CA GLY A 54 12.78 -19.19 40.78
C GLY A 54 13.48 -20.08 39.75
N ARG A 55 14.27 -21.05 40.23
CA ARG A 55 15.04 -21.95 39.34
C ARG A 55 14.18 -23.02 38.67
N GLN A 56 13.02 -23.37 39.22
CA GLN A 56 12.18 -24.42 38.67
C GLN A 56 11.49 -24.00 37.37
N SER A 57 11.27 -22.70 37.17
CA SER A 57 10.63 -22.15 35.97
C SER A 57 11.57 -21.99 34.77
N ILE A 58 12.90 -22.09 34.94
CA ILE A 58 13.87 -21.79 33.87
C ILE A 58 13.58 -22.57 32.58
N THR A 59 13.34 -23.88 32.68
CA THR A 59 13.12 -24.74 31.51
C THR A 59 11.82 -24.40 30.78
N THR A 60 10.75 -24.14 31.53
CA THR A 60 9.43 -23.75 31.01
C THR A 60 9.49 -22.36 30.36
N LEU A 61 10.04 -21.39 31.10
CA LEU A 61 10.24 -20.02 30.62
C LEU A 61 11.04 -19.98 29.33
N LEU A 62 12.07 -20.81 29.17
CA LEU A 62 12.86 -20.84 27.94
C LEU A 62 12.02 -21.28 26.72
N GLY A 63 11.17 -22.29 26.90
CA GLY A 63 10.30 -22.79 25.84
C GLY A 63 9.20 -21.79 25.48
N GLU A 64 8.50 -21.25 26.48
CA GLU A 64 7.45 -20.25 26.30
C GLU A 64 8.01 -18.95 25.75
N ALA A 65 9.15 -18.48 26.28
CA ALA A 65 9.83 -17.30 25.78
C ALA A 65 10.20 -17.43 24.32
N THR A 66 10.79 -18.56 23.92
CA THR A 66 11.14 -18.80 22.51
C THR A 66 9.90 -18.73 21.63
N ARG A 67 8.78 -19.36 22.04
CA ARG A 67 7.53 -19.33 21.28
C ARG A 67 6.97 -17.92 21.14
N LEU A 68 6.93 -17.15 22.23
CA LEU A 68 6.43 -15.77 22.22
C LEU A 68 7.34 -14.86 21.40
N LEU A 69 8.66 -15.04 21.49
CA LEU A 69 9.65 -14.25 20.77
C LEU A 69 9.57 -14.52 19.26
N VAL A 70 9.41 -15.78 18.85
CA VAL A 70 9.14 -16.15 17.45
C VAL A 70 7.82 -15.54 16.97
N LEU A 71 6.74 -15.64 17.76
CA LEU A 71 5.45 -15.07 17.39
C LEU A 71 5.52 -13.54 17.24
N ALA A 72 6.15 -12.85 18.19
CA ALA A 72 6.35 -11.40 18.16
C ALA A 72 7.19 -10.98 16.94
N GLY A 73 8.29 -11.68 16.68
CA GLY A 73 9.15 -11.43 15.52
C GLY A 73 8.41 -11.65 14.20
N MET A 74 7.62 -12.71 14.09
CA MET A 74 6.84 -13.01 12.89
C MET A 74 5.77 -11.94 12.64
N LEU A 75 5.13 -11.45 13.71
CA LEU A 75 4.12 -10.40 13.62
C LEU A 75 4.74 -9.04 13.27
N TRP A 76 5.92 -8.74 13.81
CA TRP A 76 6.69 -7.55 13.43
C TRP A 76 7.07 -7.58 11.94
N ALA A 77 7.62 -8.70 11.48
CA ALA A 77 8.00 -8.90 10.09
C ALA A 77 6.79 -8.81 9.15
N ALA A 78 5.65 -9.40 9.53
CA ALA A 78 4.40 -9.26 8.77
C ALA A 78 3.95 -7.79 8.67
N GLY A 79 4.09 -7.02 9.76
CA GLY A 79 3.86 -5.57 9.77
C GLY A 79 4.76 -4.83 8.78
N ASP A 80 6.06 -5.14 8.78
CA ASP A 80 7.03 -4.54 7.85
C ASP A 80 6.73 -4.89 6.39
N ILE A 81 6.43 -6.16 6.09
CA ILE A 81 6.04 -6.62 4.74
C ILE A 81 4.78 -5.88 4.27
N THR A 82 3.83 -5.66 5.16
CA THR A 82 2.58 -4.97 4.82
C THR A 82 2.83 -3.51 4.44
N VAL A 83 3.73 -2.81 5.15
CA VAL A 83 4.14 -1.45 4.76
C VAL A 83 4.83 -1.46 3.40
N LEU A 84 5.74 -2.39 3.16
CA LEU A 84 6.42 -2.52 1.86
C LEU A 84 5.43 -2.79 0.71
N MET A 85 4.38 -3.58 0.96
CA MET A 85 3.32 -3.84 -0.03
C MET A 85 2.51 -2.58 -0.36
N VAL A 86 2.29 -1.70 0.62
CA VAL A 86 1.64 -0.40 0.41
C VAL A 86 2.49 0.47 -0.52
N ASP A 87 3.79 0.57 -0.24
CA ASP A 87 4.71 1.39 -1.02
C ASP A 87 4.83 0.85 -2.46
N ALA A 88 4.96 -0.48 -2.63
CA ALA A 88 4.95 -1.12 -3.95
C ALA A 88 3.66 -0.86 -4.74
N GLY A 89 2.52 -0.79 -4.06
CA GLY A 89 1.23 -0.46 -4.67
C GLY A 89 1.18 0.96 -5.25
N HIS A 90 1.85 1.91 -4.59
CA HIS A 90 1.99 3.28 -5.10
C HIS A 90 2.85 3.32 -6.36
N ASP A 91 4.01 2.65 -6.33
CA ASP A 91 4.95 2.61 -7.46
C ASP A 91 4.32 1.99 -8.70
N LEU A 92 3.56 0.90 -8.54
CA LEU A 92 2.83 0.26 -9.64
C LEU A 92 1.78 1.19 -10.28
N ARG A 93 1.14 2.07 -9.49
CA ARG A 93 0.20 3.06 -10.01
C ARG A 93 0.93 4.10 -10.87
N VAL A 94 2.08 4.59 -10.41
CA VAL A 94 2.90 5.54 -11.16
C VAL A 94 3.37 4.94 -12.48
N VAL A 95 3.86 3.69 -12.45
CA VAL A 95 4.28 2.95 -13.64
C VAL A 95 3.13 2.82 -14.64
N ARG A 96 1.92 2.45 -14.20
CA ARG A 96 0.75 2.35 -15.08
C ARG A 96 0.41 3.68 -15.77
N ILE A 97 0.47 4.79 -15.04
CA ILE A 97 0.21 6.13 -15.59
C ILE A 97 1.27 6.49 -16.63
N LEU A 98 2.54 6.21 -16.35
CA LEU A 98 3.64 6.50 -17.27
C LEU A 98 3.52 5.69 -18.56
N LEU A 99 3.27 4.37 -18.46
CA LEU A 99 3.03 3.53 -19.64
C LEU A 99 1.82 4.00 -20.45
N GLY A 100 0.73 4.38 -19.79
CA GLY A 100 -0.45 4.94 -20.47
C GLY A 100 -0.11 6.20 -21.27
N ARG A 101 0.70 7.10 -20.70
CA ARG A 101 1.18 8.31 -21.38
C ARG A 101 2.08 7.98 -22.58
N ILE A 102 3.04 7.05 -22.42
CA ILE A 102 3.92 6.63 -23.52
C ILE A 102 3.09 6.04 -24.66
N ASN A 103 2.16 5.14 -24.35
CA ASN A 103 1.29 4.50 -25.35
C ASN A 103 0.45 5.54 -26.14
N ALA A 104 -0.08 6.54 -25.45
CA ALA A 104 -0.83 7.63 -26.07
C ALA A 104 0.04 8.51 -26.99
N HIS A 105 1.30 8.78 -26.61
CA HIS A 105 2.24 9.53 -27.46
C HIS A 105 2.68 8.74 -28.70
N VAL A 106 2.84 7.42 -28.57
CA VAL A 106 3.15 6.54 -29.71
C VAL A 106 2.00 6.53 -30.71
N HIS A 107 0.75 6.31 -30.25
CA HIS A 107 -0.43 6.35 -31.12
C HIS A 107 -0.63 7.73 -31.80
N ARG A 108 -0.35 8.83 -31.10
CA ARG A 108 -0.44 10.18 -31.70
C ARG A 108 0.59 10.42 -32.81
N ARG A 109 1.75 9.75 -32.78
CA ARG A 109 2.76 9.88 -33.85
C ARG A 109 2.42 9.09 -35.11
N GLU A 110 1.49 8.13 -35.01
CA GLU A 110 1.08 7.29 -36.13
C GLU A 110 -0.12 7.86 -36.91
N GLU A 111 -0.81 8.89 -36.40
CA GLU A 111 -1.82 9.62 -37.17
C GLU A 111 -1.13 10.50 -38.23
N PRO A 112 -1.31 10.23 -39.55
CA PRO A 112 -0.74 11.07 -40.59
C PRO A 112 -1.43 12.44 -40.56
N GLU A 113 -0.60 13.49 -40.57
CA GLU A 113 -1.00 14.88 -40.67
C GLU A 113 -2.03 15.05 -41.81
N PRO A 114 -3.25 15.58 -41.56
CA PRO A 114 -4.21 15.78 -42.64
C PRO A 114 -3.58 16.78 -43.61
N GLU A 115 -3.20 16.25 -44.78
CA GLU A 115 -2.72 17.00 -45.91
C GLU A 115 -3.63 18.22 -46.10
N LYS A 116 -3.11 19.41 -45.76
CA LYS A 116 -3.72 20.68 -46.12
C LYS A 116 -3.66 20.78 -47.64
N VAL A 117 -4.62 20.16 -48.30
CA VAL A 117 -4.85 20.33 -49.74
C VAL A 117 -5.28 21.77 -49.94
N ALA A 118 -4.33 22.59 -50.36
CA ALA A 118 -4.52 24.00 -50.69
C ALA A 118 -5.67 24.13 -51.72
N PRO A 119 -6.55 25.13 -51.60
CA PRO A 119 -7.61 25.33 -52.58
C PRO A 119 -6.98 25.70 -53.91
N ARG A 120 -7.04 24.76 -54.87
CA ARG A 120 -6.64 24.97 -56.25
C ARG A 120 -7.50 26.10 -56.82
N ARG A 121 -6.91 27.30 -56.94
CA ARG A 121 -7.52 28.43 -57.65
C ARG A 121 -8.03 27.93 -59.00
N ALA A 122 -9.35 28.00 -59.19
CA ALA A 122 -9.96 27.96 -60.52
C ALA A 122 -9.46 29.19 -61.28
N ALA A 123 -8.68 28.95 -62.32
CA ALA A 123 -8.33 29.97 -63.31
C ALA A 123 -9.26 29.78 -64.54
N PRO A 124 -9.60 30.88 -65.23
CA PRO A 124 -10.79 31.02 -66.07
C PRO A 124 -10.75 30.24 -67.39
#